data_AF-A0A1G3UMY4-F1
#
_entry.id   AF-A0A1G3UMY4-F1
#
_cell.length_a   1.000
_cell.length_b   1.000
_cell.length_c   1.000
_cell.angle_alpha   90.00
_cell.angle_beta   90.00
_cell.angle_gamma   90.00
#
_symmetry.space_group_name_H-M   'P 1'
#
loop_
_entity.id
_entity.type
_entity.pdbx_description
1 polymer ?
#
loop_
_entity_poly.entity_id
_entity_poly.type
_entity_poly.pdbx_seq_one_letter_code
_entity_poly.pdbx_strand_id
1 'polypeptide(L)'
;MSIYKIIELVGSSYVSWDDAAKQAVEAAKEELEDLRIAEVTKLDMKLEDDGIIAYRARVKVSFKVHGFKKYAETLGPKSYAVEEE
;
A
#
# COMPACT_ATOMS: atom_id res chain seq x y z
N MET A 1 -13.46 20.16 6.77
CA MET A 1 -12.39 19.81 5.82
C MET A 1 -12.03 18.34 6.03
N SER A 2 -12.08 17.51 4.99
CA SER A 2 -11.68 16.10 5.08
C SER A 2 -10.29 15.93 4.51
N ILE A 3 -9.42 15.20 5.21
CA ILE A 3 -8.05 14.93 4.76
C ILE A 3 -7.94 13.44 4.51
N TYR A 4 -7.31 13.10 3.39
CA TYR A 4 -7.08 11.72 2.98
C TYR A 4 -5.60 11.46 2.89
N LYS A 5 -5.18 10.29 3.34
CA LYS A 5 -3.85 9.78 3.09
C LYS A 5 -3.94 8.74 1.99
N ILE A 6 -3.03 8.83 1.03
CA ILE A 6 -2.87 7.87 -0.04
C ILE A 6 -1.57 7.13 0.23
N ILE A 7 -1.64 5.80 0.24
CA ILE A 7 -0.47 4.92 0.32
C ILE A 7 -0.50 3.95 -0.86
N GLU A 8 0.66 3.43 -1.23
CA GLU A 8 0.76 2.38 -2.24
C GLU A 8 1.13 1.06 -1.55
N LEU A 9 0.38 0.01 -1.88
CA LEU A 9 0.54 -1.34 -1.39
C LEU A 9 0.88 -2.26 -2.55
N VAL A 10 1.58 -3.37 -2.28
CA VAL A 10 1.85 -4.40 -3.27
C VAL A 10 1.26 -5.71 -2.77
N GLY A 11 0.20 -6.17 -3.42
CA GLY A 11 -0.34 -7.51 -3.21
C GLY A 11 0.33 -8.51 -4.14
N SER A 12 0.37 -9.77 -3.73
CA SER A 12 0.88 -10.88 -4.52
C SER A 12 -0.03 -12.09 -4.44
N SER A 13 -0.23 -12.78 -5.56
CA SER A 13 -0.99 -14.02 -5.62
C SER A 13 -0.38 -14.98 -6.65
N TYR A 14 -0.51 -16.28 -6.39
CA TYR A 14 -0.18 -17.35 -7.34
C TYR A 14 -1.29 -17.57 -8.38
N VAL A 15 -2.47 -16.97 -8.17
CA VAL A 15 -3.68 -17.23 -8.97
C VAL A 15 -3.84 -16.21 -10.08
N SER A 16 -3.94 -14.92 -9.74
CA SER A 16 -4.20 -13.84 -10.70
C SER A 16 -3.87 -12.46 -10.14
N TRP A 17 -3.84 -11.45 -11.00
CA TRP A 17 -3.66 -10.05 -10.58
C TRP A 17 -4.84 -9.48 -9.80
N ASP A 18 -6.08 -9.86 -10.14
CA ASP A 18 -7.26 -9.39 -9.41
C ASP A 18 -7.30 -9.96 -7.98
N ASP A 19 -6.90 -11.22 -7.81
CA ASP A 19 -6.74 -11.82 -6.48
C ASP A 19 -5.62 -11.13 -5.69
N ALA A 20 -4.47 -10.84 -6.31
CA ALA A 20 -3.39 -10.07 -5.69
C ALA A 20 -3.86 -8.68 -5.24
N ALA A 21 -4.62 -7.96 -6.07
CA ALA A 21 -5.16 -6.65 -5.72
C ALA A 21 -6.16 -6.74 -4.56
N LYS A 22 -7.05 -7.75 -4.58
CA LYS A 22 -8.00 -8.02 -3.50
C LYS A 22 -7.28 -8.27 -2.18
N GLN A 23 -6.26 -9.12 -2.17
CA GLN A 23 -5.47 -9.41 -0.97
C GLN A 23 -4.82 -8.15 -0.37
N ALA A 24 -4.27 -7.26 -1.21
CA ALA A 24 -3.71 -5.99 -0.74
C ALA A 24 -4.77 -5.10 -0.06
N VAL A 25 -5.98 -5.04 -0.63
CA VAL A 25 -7.08 -4.24 -0.07
C VAL A 25 -7.62 -4.85 1.22
N GLU A 26 -7.77 -6.17 1.30
CA GLU A 26 -8.23 -6.84 2.53
C GLU A 26 -7.22 -6.66 3.67
N ALA A 27 -5.91 -6.82 3.42
CA ALA A 27 -4.88 -6.55 4.42
C ALA A 27 -4.90 -5.07 4.88
N ALA A 28 -5.20 -4.14 3.99
CA ALA A 28 -5.34 -2.74 4.35
C ALA A 28 -6.53 -2.50 5.30
N LYS A 29 -7.65 -3.21 5.12
CA LYS A 29 -8.87 -3.05 5.93
C LYS A 29 -8.71 -3.51 7.37
N GLU A 30 -7.74 -4.39 7.65
CA GLU A 30 -7.48 -4.87 9.01
C GLU A 30 -7.00 -3.72 9.92
N GLU A 31 -6.23 -2.78 9.37
CA GLU A 31 -5.58 -1.70 10.15
C GLU A 31 -6.09 -0.30 9.80
N LEU A 32 -6.65 -0.10 8.61
CA LEU A 32 -7.09 1.19 8.10
C LEU A 32 -8.62 1.27 8.04
N GLU A 33 -9.15 2.22 8.80
CA GLU A 33 -10.56 2.58 8.75
C GLU A 33 -10.84 3.53 7.59
N ASP A 34 -12.10 3.56 7.15
CA ASP A 34 -12.59 4.56 6.20
C ASP A 34 -11.87 4.54 4.82
N LEU A 35 -11.44 3.35 4.37
CA LEU A 35 -10.98 3.10 3.00
C LEU A 35 -12.08 3.44 1.98
N ARG A 36 -11.71 4.19 0.92
CA ARG A 36 -12.68 4.68 -0.07
C ARG A 36 -12.38 4.27 -1.49
N ILE A 37 -11.12 4.38 -1.89
CA ILE A 37 -10.71 4.12 -3.27
C ILE A 37 -9.49 3.22 -3.23
N ALA A 38 -9.49 2.20 -4.09
CA ALA A 38 -8.35 1.35 -4.39
C ALA A 38 -8.13 1.39 -5.91
N GLU A 39 -6.99 1.89 -6.36
CA GLU A 39 -6.62 2.01 -7.76
C GLU A 39 -5.41 1.13 -8.06
N VAL A 40 -5.53 0.23 -9.02
CA VAL A 40 -4.38 -0.53 -9.51
C VAL A 40 -3.51 0.39 -10.37
N THR A 41 -2.27 0.61 -9.95
CA THR A 41 -1.32 1.49 -10.66
C THR A 41 -0.35 0.72 -11.56
N LYS A 42 -0.04 -0.53 -11.19
CA LYS A 42 0.86 -1.38 -11.96
C LYS A 42 0.57 -2.85 -11.71
N LEU A 43 0.63 -3.62 -12.78
CA LEU A 43 0.60 -5.07 -12.76
C LEU A 43 1.95 -5.58 -13.25
N ASP A 44 2.55 -6.50 -12.49
CA ASP A 44 3.76 -7.18 -12.89
C ASP A 44 3.77 -8.62 -12.37
N MET A 45 4.77 -9.40 -12.78
CA MET A 45 4.93 -10.79 -12.33
C MET A 45 6.33 -10.98 -11.77
N LYS A 46 6.45 -11.82 -10.74
CA LYS A 46 7.71 -12.37 -10.29
C LYS A 46 8.00 -13.63 -11.11
N LEU A 47 9.16 -13.66 -11.75
CA LEU A 47 9.68 -14.83 -12.44
C LEU A 47 10.77 -15.49 -11.58
N GLU A 48 10.85 -16.82 -11.63
CA GLU A 48 12.06 -17.59 -11.27
C GLU A 48 12.46 -18.44 -12.50
N ASP A 49 13.55 -19.20 -12.38
CA ASP A 49 14.20 -19.92 -13.49
C ASP A 49 13.25 -20.81 -14.33
N ASP A 50 12.16 -21.30 -13.76
CA ASP A 50 11.19 -22.21 -14.39
C ASP A 50 9.84 -21.55 -14.78
N GLY A 51 9.66 -20.24 -14.55
CA GLY A 51 8.50 -19.51 -15.04
C GLY A 51 7.93 -18.46 -14.07
N ILE A 52 6.63 -18.21 -14.20
CA ILE A 52 5.92 -17.23 -13.37
C ILE A 52 5.63 -17.84 -12.00
N ILE A 53 6.13 -17.18 -10.96
CA ILE A 53 5.90 -17.57 -9.57
C ILE A 53 4.74 -16.80 -8.97
N ALA A 54 4.62 -15.49 -9.23
CA ALA A 54 3.55 -14.72 -8.60
C ALA A 54 3.11 -13.54 -9.46
N TYR A 55 1.81 -13.33 -9.52
CA TYR A 55 1.18 -12.11 -10.00
C TYR A 55 1.25 -11.06 -8.89
N ARG A 56 1.73 -9.87 -9.20
CA ARG A 56 1.77 -8.75 -8.25
C ARG A 56 0.96 -7.58 -8.75
N ALA A 57 0.13 -7.04 -7.88
CA ALA A 57 -0.68 -5.86 -8.15
C ALA A 57 -0.26 -4.75 -7.19
N ARG A 58 0.18 -3.62 -7.75
CA ARG A 58 0.43 -2.38 -7.02
C ARG A 58 -0.87 -1.60 -6.95
N VAL A 59 -1.33 -1.29 -5.74
CA VAL A 59 -2.62 -0.68 -5.47
C VAL A 59 -2.41 0.57 -4.62
N LYS A 60 -2.81 1.73 -5.14
CA LYS A 60 -2.96 2.93 -4.32
C LYS A 60 -4.29 2.90 -3.61
N VAL A 61 -4.26 2.99 -2.29
CA VAL A 61 -5.46 3.07 -1.46
C VAL A 61 -5.56 4.42 -0.79
N SER A 62 -6.77 4.96 -0.74
CA SER A 62 -7.08 6.20 -0.01
C SER A 62 -7.99 5.92 1.17
N PHE A 63 -7.67 6.53 2.30
CA PHE A 63 -8.46 6.45 3.52
C PHE A 63 -8.50 7.80 4.23
N LYS A 64 -9.58 8.05 4.96
CA LYS A 64 -9.78 9.31 5.68
C LYS A 64 -8.92 9.34 6.93
N VAL A 65 -8.27 10.48 7.19
CA VAL A 65 -7.53 10.71 8.43
C VAL A 65 -8.48 11.33 9.46
N HIS A 66 -8.73 10.59 10.55
CA HIS A 66 -9.60 11.05 11.64
C HIS A 66 -8.88 11.97 12.65
N GLY A 67 -7.55 11.94 12.69
CA GLY A 67 -6.73 12.84 13.51
C GLY A 67 -5.24 12.65 13.29
N PHE A 68 -4.49 13.75 13.28
CA PHE A 68 -3.04 13.72 13.01
C PHE A 68 -2.20 13.20 14.19
N LYS A 69 -2.70 13.22 15.43
CA LYS A 69 -1.94 12.76 16.61
C LYS A 69 -1.43 11.32 16.46
N LYS A 70 -2.29 10.39 16.00
CA LYS A 70 -1.95 8.96 15.81
C LYS A 70 -0.86 8.73 14.75
N TYR A 71 -0.74 9.62 13.76
CA TYR A 71 0.25 9.49 12.68
C TYR A 71 1.51 10.34 12.91
N ALA A 72 1.43 11.41 13.70
CA ALA A 72 2.57 12.25 14.04
C ALA A 72 3.58 11.49 14.91
N GLU A 73 3.11 10.57 15.77
CA GLU A 73 3.96 9.73 16.63
C GLU A 73 4.75 8.66 15.84
N THR A 74 4.19 8.16 14.74
CA THR A 74 4.85 7.17 13.86
C THR A 74 5.76 7.79 12.80
N LEU A 75 5.56 9.08 12.50
CA LEU A 75 6.37 9.88 11.57
C LEU A 75 7.46 10.67 12.30
N GLY A 76 8.10 10.08 13.32
CA GLY A 76 9.28 10.65 13.98
C GLY A 76 10.28 11.25 12.98
N PRO A 77 11.08 12.25 13.39
CA PRO A 77 11.85 13.10 12.48
C PRO A 77 12.54 12.26 11.40
N LYS A 78 12.20 12.53 10.13
CA LYS A 78 12.77 11.83 8.98
C LYS A 78 14.30 11.91 9.09
N SER A 79 14.97 10.76 9.13
CA SER A 79 16.43 10.63 9.20
C SER A 79 17.18 11.21 7.99
N TYR A 80 16.47 11.71 6.98
CA TYR A 80 17.04 12.37 5.80
C TYR A 80 17.45 13.84 6.04
N ALA A 81 17.28 14.38 7.27
CA ALA A 81 17.73 15.72 7.63
C ALA A 81 19.01 15.70 8.50
N VAL A 82 19.86 14.69 8.33
CA VAL A 82 21.27 14.81 8.70
C VAL A 82 22.01 15.09 7.39
N GLU A 83 22.13 16.37 7.06
CA GLU A 83 23.21 16.79 6.16
C GLU A 83 24.51 16.54 6.93
N GLU A 84 25.35 15.64 6.42
CA GLU A 84 26.69 15.39 6.96
C GLU A 84 27.54 16.66 6.74
N GLU A 85 28.05 17.24 7.82
CA GLU A 85 29.17 18.20 7.82
C GLU A 85 30.52 17.48 7.65
#